data_AF-A0AAE2BTL3-F1
#
_entry.id   AF-A0AAE2BTL3-F1
#
_cell.length_a   1.000
_cell.length_b   1.000
_cell.length_c   1.000
_cell.angle_alpha   90.00
_cell.angle_beta   90.00
_cell.angle_gamma   90.00
#
_symmetry.space_group_name_H-M   'P 1'
#
loop_
_entity.id
_entity.type
_entity.pdbx_description
1 polymer ?
#
loop_
_entity_poly.entity_id
_entity_poly.type
_entity_poly.pdbx_seq_one_letter_code
_entity_poly.pdbx_strand_id
1 'polypeptide(L)'
;VCENPKNPVFNHYMFEAVALLIKRACEQDPSLISSFETSLLPSLQMILSTDVREFFPYAFQLPAELVDLNGSPIPGNYMEIFAILLLPESCKKSGNVPALVRLLQAFLRKAPHELNQQGRLSSVLGIFNTLVSSPSTDEQGFYVLNTVIENLGYDVISSYISHIWVALFKRLQYNKTVKFIKSLVVFMSLIFVKHGPEKLATTMNAVQPDHSYTSSRPEEDRVEEDPEVPDFGETVGCSATFVHLYNAGRKEEDPVRDISDPKQFWLHLWQTFLLVHLEYTRESLMKMLNQQIKLHYFNFAAPII
;
A
#
# COMPACT_ATOMS: atom_id res chain seq x y z
N VAL A 1 -11.26 -20.82 -21.24
CA VAL A 1 -10.56 -20.85 -19.94
C VAL A 1 -11.50 -20.44 -18.80
N CYS A 2 -12.18 -19.29 -18.88
CA CYS A 2 -13.10 -18.81 -17.84
C CYS A 2 -14.25 -19.77 -17.49
N GLU A 3 -14.76 -20.52 -18.46
CA GLU A 3 -15.82 -21.52 -18.19
C GLU A 3 -15.37 -22.68 -17.30
N ASN A 4 -14.06 -22.95 -17.20
CA ASN A 4 -13.53 -24.09 -16.46
C ASN A 4 -12.04 -23.94 -16.10
N PRO A 5 -11.68 -23.12 -15.11
CA PRO A 5 -10.29 -22.81 -14.77
C PRO A 5 -9.60 -23.96 -13.99
N LYS A 6 -9.43 -25.12 -14.60
CA LYS A 6 -8.97 -26.36 -13.92
C LYS A 6 -7.49 -26.38 -13.53
N ASN A 7 -6.62 -25.69 -14.28
CA ASN A 7 -5.18 -25.79 -14.10
C ASN A 7 -4.61 -24.41 -13.66
N PRO A 8 -4.40 -24.19 -12.35
CA PRO A 8 -3.94 -22.90 -11.84
C PRO A 8 -2.54 -22.51 -12.36
N VAL A 9 -1.67 -23.50 -12.59
CA VAL A 9 -0.32 -23.28 -13.13
C VAL A 9 -0.38 -22.79 -14.58
N PHE A 10 -1.16 -23.46 -15.42
CA PHE A 10 -1.39 -23.01 -16.80
C PHE A 10 -2.01 -21.62 -16.84
N ASN A 11 -3.05 -21.38 -16.02
CA ASN A 11 -3.72 -20.08 -15.95
C ASN A 11 -2.75 -18.97 -15.57
N HIS A 12 -1.92 -19.20 -14.54
CA HIS A 12 -0.90 -18.24 -14.10
C HIS A 12 0.09 -17.90 -15.24
N TYR A 13 0.68 -18.92 -15.87
CA TYR A 13 1.64 -18.69 -16.96
C TYR A 13 1.01 -18.08 -18.21
N MET A 14 -0.28 -18.32 -18.46
CA MET A 14 -1.02 -17.63 -19.51
C MET A 14 -1.07 -16.12 -19.25
N PHE A 15 -1.44 -15.70 -18.04
CA PHE A 15 -1.48 -14.29 -17.68
C PHE A 15 -0.08 -13.66 -17.60
N GLU A 16 0.95 -14.40 -17.18
CA GLU A 16 2.35 -13.95 -17.24
C GLU A 16 2.82 -13.71 -18.67
N ALA A 17 2.49 -14.60 -19.60
CA ALA A 17 2.82 -14.42 -21.01
C ALA A 17 2.14 -13.16 -21.58
N VAL A 18 0.89 -12.90 -21.19
CA VAL A 18 0.17 -11.67 -21.57
C VAL A 18 0.84 -10.43 -20.98
N ALA A 19 1.16 -10.42 -19.69
CA ALA A 19 1.85 -9.30 -19.04
C ALA A 19 3.21 -9.02 -19.69
N LEU A 20 4.03 -10.05 -19.90
CA LEU A 20 5.31 -9.92 -20.58
C LEU A 20 5.15 -9.36 -22.00
N LEU A 21 4.14 -9.81 -22.74
CA LEU A 21 3.87 -9.32 -24.10
C LEU A 21 3.50 -7.84 -24.09
N ILE A 22 2.59 -7.41 -23.21
CA ILE A 22 2.21 -6.00 -23.04
C ILE A 22 3.45 -5.18 -22.77
N LYS A 23 4.24 -5.56 -21.76
CA LYS A 23 5.45 -4.85 -21.35
C LYS A 23 6.42 -4.66 -22.51
N ARG A 24 6.82 -5.74 -23.17
CA ARG A 24 7.85 -5.70 -24.22
C ARG A 24 7.37 -5.01 -25.49
N ALA A 25 6.11 -5.21 -25.87
CA ALA A 25 5.55 -4.56 -27.04
C ALA A 25 5.41 -3.04 -26.83
N CYS A 26 4.87 -2.62 -25.69
CA CYS A 26 4.67 -1.20 -25.39
C CYS A 26 5.98 -0.46 -25.04
N GLU A 27 7.00 -1.16 -24.52
CA GLU A 27 8.36 -0.61 -24.38
C GLU A 27 8.97 -0.26 -25.75
N GLN A 28 8.65 -1.02 -26.80
CA GLN A 28 9.14 -0.77 -28.17
C GLN A 28 8.26 0.23 -28.92
N ASP A 29 6.94 0.13 -28.77
CA ASP A 29 5.98 1.00 -29.43
C ASP A 29 4.79 1.32 -28.50
N PRO A 30 4.78 2.50 -27.86
CA PRO A 30 3.69 2.93 -26.98
C PRO A 30 2.33 3.05 -27.66
N SER A 31 2.26 3.14 -29.00
CA SER A 31 0.97 3.23 -29.71
C SER A 31 0.14 1.94 -29.59
N LEU A 32 0.80 0.80 -29.32
CA LEU A 32 0.19 -0.51 -29.17
C LEU A 32 -0.66 -0.67 -27.91
N ILE A 33 -0.50 0.22 -26.91
CA ILE A 33 -1.28 0.21 -25.67
C ILE A 33 -2.78 0.18 -25.99
N SER A 34 -3.25 1.03 -26.91
CA SER A 34 -4.65 1.11 -27.33
C SER A 34 -5.18 -0.20 -27.95
N SER A 35 -4.32 -0.95 -28.63
CA SER A 35 -4.67 -2.24 -29.25
C SER A 35 -4.81 -3.34 -28.19
N PHE A 36 -3.91 -3.35 -27.18
CA PHE A 36 -4.05 -4.22 -26.02
C PHE A 36 -5.30 -3.91 -25.21
N GLU A 37 -5.59 -2.63 -24.96
CA GLU A 37 -6.78 -2.20 -24.24
C GLU A 37 -8.07 -2.69 -24.91
N THR A 38 -8.19 -2.45 -26.22
CA THR A 38 -9.36 -2.86 -27.01
C THR A 38 -9.57 -4.37 -26.98
N SER A 39 -8.49 -5.15 -26.94
CA SER A 39 -8.56 -6.61 -26.97
C SER A 39 -8.78 -7.22 -25.57
N LEU A 40 -8.14 -6.66 -24.54
CA LEU A 40 -8.07 -7.28 -23.21
C LEU A 40 -9.13 -6.74 -22.25
N LEU A 41 -9.42 -5.44 -22.24
CA LEU A 41 -10.34 -4.85 -21.26
C LEU A 41 -11.73 -5.48 -21.28
N PRO A 42 -12.37 -5.77 -22.44
CA PRO A 42 -13.66 -6.45 -22.45
C PRO A 42 -13.62 -7.83 -21.78
N SER A 43 -12.52 -8.58 -21.97
CA SER A 43 -12.35 -9.90 -21.37
C SER A 43 -12.14 -9.83 -19.86
N LEU A 44 -11.39 -8.83 -19.39
CA LEU A 44 -11.16 -8.59 -17.97
C LEU A 44 -12.44 -8.09 -17.27
N GLN A 45 -13.21 -7.23 -17.93
CA GLN A 45 -14.55 -6.81 -17.46
C GLN A 45 -15.51 -8.00 -17.38
N MET A 46 -15.49 -8.90 -18.36
CA MET A 46 -16.29 -10.12 -18.33
C MET A 46 -15.93 -10.98 -17.11
N ILE A 47 -14.65 -11.19 -16.82
CA ILE A 47 -14.18 -11.92 -15.61
C ILE A 47 -14.76 -11.32 -14.33
N LEU A 48 -14.71 -9.99 -14.20
CA LEU A 48 -15.24 -9.29 -13.02
C LEU A 48 -16.77 -9.40 -12.93
N SER A 49 -17.48 -9.25 -14.06
CA SER A 49 -18.95 -9.31 -14.11
C SER A 49 -19.53 -10.71 -13.88
N THR A 50 -18.78 -11.75 -14.25
CA THR A 50 -19.19 -13.15 -14.11
C THR A 50 -18.72 -13.79 -12.80
N ASP A 51 -18.08 -13.01 -11.92
CA ASP A 51 -17.53 -13.43 -10.62
C ASP A 51 -16.60 -14.66 -10.72
N VAL A 52 -15.76 -14.71 -11.76
CA VAL A 52 -14.72 -15.76 -11.92
C VAL A 52 -13.52 -15.41 -11.03
N ARG A 53 -13.65 -15.70 -9.73
CA ARG A 53 -12.78 -15.22 -8.65
C ARG A 53 -11.32 -15.64 -8.80
N GLU A 54 -11.06 -16.80 -9.41
CA GLU A 54 -9.72 -17.31 -9.68
C GLU A 54 -8.90 -16.36 -10.55
N PHE A 55 -9.57 -15.52 -11.35
CA PHE A 55 -8.93 -14.58 -12.27
C PHE A 55 -8.96 -13.12 -11.82
N PHE A 56 -9.55 -12.83 -10.68
CA PHE A 56 -9.59 -11.47 -10.14
C PHE A 56 -8.19 -10.86 -9.96
N PRO A 57 -7.18 -11.56 -9.42
CA PRO A 57 -5.83 -11.00 -9.31
C PRO A 57 -5.29 -10.50 -10.65
N TYR A 58 -5.53 -11.23 -11.74
CA TYR A 58 -5.07 -10.87 -13.07
C TYR A 58 -5.92 -9.78 -13.71
N ALA A 59 -7.23 -9.81 -13.45
CA ALA A 59 -8.18 -8.79 -13.88
C ALA A 59 -7.91 -7.41 -13.25
N PHE A 60 -7.16 -7.34 -12.16
CA PHE A 60 -6.67 -6.07 -11.61
C PHE A 60 -5.22 -5.75 -11.98
N GLN A 61 -4.32 -6.75 -12.03
CA GLN A 61 -2.90 -6.53 -12.32
C GLN A 61 -2.62 -6.12 -13.78
N LEU A 62 -3.33 -6.71 -14.76
CA LEU A 62 -3.13 -6.34 -16.17
C LEU A 62 -3.60 -4.91 -16.47
N PRO A 63 -4.79 -4.45 -16.02
CA PRO A 63 -5.14 -3.04 -16.16
C PRO A 63 -4.16 -2.12 -15.42
N ALA A 64 -3.59 -2.55 -14.30
CA ALA A 64 -2.63 -1.74 -13.55
C ALA A 64 -1.36 -1.49 -14.38
N GLU A 65 -0.85 -2.52 -15.07
CA GLU A 65 0.26 -2.41 -16.01
C GLU A 65 -0.08 -1.49 -17.18
N LEU A 66 -1.25 -1.64 -17.79
CA LEU A 66 -1.68 -0.77 -18.89
C LEU A 66 -1.83 0.70 -18.44
N VAL A 67 -2.37 0.96 -17.25
CA VAL A 67 -2.41 2.31 -16.67
C VAL A 67 -1.00 2.87 -16.44
N ASP A 68 -0.07 2.06 -15.94
CA ASP A 68 1.32 2.48 -15.73
C ASP A 68 2.05 2.80 -17.04
N LEU A 69 1.70 2.12 -18.13
CA LEU A 69 2.27 2.37 -19.46
C LEU A 69 1.62 3.58 -20.16
N ASN A 70 0.37 3.90 -19.82
CA ASN A 70 -0.34 5.03 -20.42
C ASN A 70 0.34 6.38 -20.13
N GLY A 71 0.21 7.30 -21.10
CA GLY A 71 0.56 8.69 -20.93
C GLY A 71 -0.43 9.43 -20.01
N SER A 72 -0.08 10.66 -19.64
CA SER A 72 -1.03 11.58 -19.00
C SER A 72 -1.62 12.51 -20.07
N PRO A 73 -2.95 12.71 -20.13
CA PRO A 73 -3.99 12.14 -19.25
C PRO A 73 -4.34 10.68 -19.58
N ILE A 74 -4.81 9.94 -18.57
CA ILE A 74 -5.30 8.56 -18.73
C ILE A 74 -6.59 8.57 -19.58
N PRO A 75 -6.78 7.62 -20.49
CA PRO A 75 -8.03 7.48 -21.25
C PRO A 75 -9.29 7.33 -20.37
N GLY A 76 -10.43 7.85 -20.86
CA GLY A 76 -11.67 7.99 -20.07
C GLY A 76 -12.32 6.66 -19.63
N ASN A 77 -12.15 5.59 -20.40
CA ASN A 77 -12.58 4.23 -20.03
C ASN A 77 -12.01 3.75 -18.69
N TYR A 78 -10.79 4.19 -18.33
CA TYR A 78 -10.19 3.88 -17.05
C TYR A 78 -10.79 4.68 -15.90
N MET A 79 -11.36 5.86 -16.15
CA MET A 79 -12.00 6.66 -15.09
C MET A 79 -13.28 6.01 -14.57
N GLU A 80 -14.02 5.30 -15.42
CA GLU A 80 -15.17 4.48 -15.00
C GLU A 80 -14.72 3.33 -14.10
N ILE A 81 -13.64 2.63 -14.49
CA ILE A 81 -13.02 1.59 -13.66
C ILE A 81 -12.58 2.17 -12.32
N PHE A 82 -11.94 3.34 -12.34
CA PHE A 82 -11.50 4.02 -11.13
C PHE A 82 -12.66 4.35 -10.19
N ALA A 83 -13.76 4.89 -10.70
CA ALA A 83 -14.96 5.17 -9.91
C ALA A 83 -15.52 3.91 -9.23
N ILE A 84 -15.53 2.77 -9.93
CA ILE A 84 -15.96 1.47 -9.38
C ILE A 84 -15.00 0.99 -8.28
N LEU A 85 -13.69 1.14 -8.48
CA LEU A 85 -12.68 0.75 -7.47
C LEU A 85 -12.81 1.54 -6.16
N LEU A 86 -13.25 2.81 -6.24
CA LEU A 86 -13.44 3.68 -5.09
C LEU A 86 -14.71 3.37 -4.28
N LEU A 87 -15.56 2.44 -4.72
CA LEU A 87 -16.73 2.02 -3.97
C LEU A 87 -16.33 1.29 -2.67
N PRO A 88 -17.00 1.54 -1.53
CA PRO A 88 -16.65 0.93 -0.24
C PRO A 88 -16.65 -0.60 -0.22
N GLU A 89 -17.44 -1.23 -1.09
CA GLU A 89 -17.59 -2.69 -1.15
C GLU A 89 -16.42 -3.39 -1.86
N SER A 90 -15.64 -2.65 -2.68
CA SER A 90 -14.59 -3.20 -3.52
C SER A 90 -13.44 -3.82 -2.70
N CYS A 91 -13.18 -3.30 -1.49
CA CYS A 91 -12.09 -3.78 -0.62
C CYS A 91 -12.54 -4.77 0.47
N LYS A 92 -13.84 -4.97 0.70
CA LYS A 92 -14.35 -5.74 1.86
C LYS A 92 -14.36 -7.26 1.63
N LYS A 93 -14.31 -7.73 0.38
CA LYS A 93 -14.74 -9.10 0.04
C LYS A 93 -13.68 -9.99 -0.61
N SER A 94 -12.42 -9.56 -0.75
CA SER A 94 -11.50 -10.29 -1.63
C SER A 94 -10.16 -10.66 -1.00
N GLY A 95 -9.75 -11.91 -1.16
CA GLY A 95 -8.32 -12.30 -1.10
C GLY A 95 -7.48 -11.65 -2.21
N ASN A 96 -8.06 -10.75 -2.99
CA ASN A 96 -7.46 -10.04 -4.11
C ASN A 96 -7.12 -8.59 -3.76
N VAL A 97 -7.25 -8.19 -2.49
CA VAL A 97 -6.91 -6.84 -2.00
C VAL A 97 -5.54 -6.36 -2.48
N PRO A 98 -4.45 -7.17 -2.49
CA PRO A 98 -3.17 -6.70 -2.99
C PRO A 98 -3.20 -6.33 -4.49
N ALA A 99 -3.92 -7.10 -5.31
CA ALA A 99 -4.10 -6.83 -6.74
C ALA A 99 -4.96 -5.57 -6.99
N LEU A 100 -6.02 -5.40 -6.21
CA LEU A 100 -6.86 -4.21 -6.26
C LEU A 100 -6.06 -2.96 -5.89
N VAL A 101 -5.29 -3.04 -4.80
CA VAL A 101 -4.43 -1.93 -4.35
C VAL A 101 -3.36 -1.61 -5.39
N ARG A 102 -2.77 -2.61 -6.05
CA ARG A 102 -1.83 -2.40 -7.15
C ARG A 102 -2.42 -1.57 -8.30
N LEU A 103 -3.68 -1.82 -8.66
CA LEU A 103 -4.41 -1.03 -9.65
C LEU A 103 -4.74 0.38 -9.13
N LEU A 104 -5.22 0.49 -7.89
CA LEU A 104 -5.48 1.77 -7.26
C LEU A 104 -4.23 2.65 -7.26
N GLN A 105 -3.07 2.13 -6.85
CA GLN A 105 -1.82 2.87 -6.87
C GLN A 105 -1.42 3.35 -8.28
N ALA A 106 -1.69 2.56 -9.33
CA ALA A 106 -1.43 2.99 -10.71
C ALA A 106 -2.26 4.25 -11.06
N PHE A 107 -3.54 4.26 -10.69
CA PHE A 107 -4.40 5.43 -10.83
C PHE A 107 -3.91 6.64 -10.05
N LEU A 108 -3.57 6.46 -8.76
CA LEU A 108 -3.09 7.55 -7.90
C LEU A 108 -1.83 8.22 -8.46
N ARG A 109 -0.94 7.46 -9.10
CA ARG A 109 0.29 7.97 -9.72
C ARG A 109 0.05 8.67 -11.06
N LYS A 110 -0.84 8.13 -11.88
CA LYS A 110 -1.04 8.59 -13.27
C LYS A 110 -2.06 9.72 -13.40
N ALA A 111 -2.97 9.84 -12.43
CA ALA A 111 -4.00 10.86 -12.39
C ALA A 111 -4.10 11.53 -11.01
N PRO A 112 -3.03 12.12 -10.46
CA PRO A 112 -3.06 12.75 -9.14
C PRO A 112 -4.05 13.93 -9.09
N HIS A 113 -4.18 14.71 -10.17
CA HIS A 113 -5.12 15.83 -10.24
C HIS A 113 -6.59 15.40 -10.20
N GLU A 114 -6.89 14.17 -10.64
CA GLU A 114 -8.24 13.61 -10.59
C GLU A 114 -8.70 13.34 -9.15
N LEU A 115 -7.78 13.22 -8.18
CA LEU A 115 -8.11 12.94 -6.77
C LEU A 115 -8.75 14.13 -6.05
N ASN A 116 -8.50 15.35 -6.54
CA ASN A 116 -9.05 16.57 -5.98
C ASN A 116 -10.52 16.79 -6.38
N GLN A 117 -11.03 15.96 -7.29
CA GLN A 117 -12.37 16.09 -7.84
C GLN A 117 -13.32 15.11 -7.17
N GLN A 118 -14.59 15.51 -7.06
CA GLN A 118 -15.71 14.61 -6.71
C GLN A 118 -15.53 13.84 -5.38
N GLY A 119 -14.72 14.35 -4.45
CA GLY A 119 -14.45 13.69 -3.16
C GLY A 119 -13.62 12.39 -3.29
N ARG A 120 -12.96 12.14 -4.43
CA ARG A 120 -12.23 10.89 -4.68
C ARG A 120 -11.11 10.65 -3.69
N LEU A 121 -10.35 11.69 -3.30
CA LEU A 121 -9.35 11.56 -2.24
C LEU A 121 -9.97 11.07 -0.92
N SER A 122 -11.15 11.56 -0.55
CA SER A 122 -11.87 11.08 0.64
C SER A 122 -12.23 9.59 0.51
N SER A 123 -12.64 9.13 -0.67
CA SER A 123 -12.92 7.71 -0.92
C SER A 123 -11.66 6.85 -0.83
N VAL A 124 -10.54 7.32 -1.38
CA VAL A 124 -9.23 6.66 -1.27
C VAL A 124 -8.81 6.52 0.20
N LEU A 125 -8.98 7.59 0.99
CA LEU A 125 -8.66 7.55 2.41
C LEU A 125 -9.63 6.68 3.22
N GLY A 126 -10.89 6.57 2.80
CA GLY A 126 -11.84 5.59 3.33
C GLY A 126 -11.38 4.13 3.09
N ILE A 127 -10.84 3.85 1.89
CA ILE A 127 -10.23 2.55 1.58
C ILE A 127 -9.03 2.30 2.48
N PHE A 128 -8.08 3.25 2.59
CA PHE A 128 -6.96 3.14 3.52
C PHE A 128 -7.43 2.79 4.95
N ASN A 129 -8.40 3.55 5.48
CA ASN A 129 -8.87 3.36 6.85
C ASN A 129 -9.47 1.97 7.07
N THR A 130 -10.14 1.43 6.04
CA THR A 130 -10.67 0.05 6.06
C THR A 130 -9.53 -0.96 6.08
N LEU A 131 -8.54 -0.81 5.21
CA LEU A 131 -7.42 -1.74 5.07
C LEU A 131 -6.52 -1.77 6.31
N VAL A 132 -6.19 -0.60 6.88
CA VAL A 132 -5.29 -0.49 8.04
C VAL A 132 -5.91 -1.03 9.33
N SER A 133 -7.24 -1.12 9.38
CA SER A 133 -7.97 -1.63 10.55
C SER A 133 -7.79 -3.14 10.77
N SER A 134 -7.32 -3.90 9.77
CA SER A 134 -7.12 -5.35 9.85
C SER A 134 -5.63 -5.73 9.74
N PRO A 135 -5.09 -6.63 10.58
CA PRO A 135 -3.71 -7.11 10.47
C PRO A 135 -3.36 -7.73 9.11
N SER A 136 -4.32 -8.41 8.47
CA SER A 136 -4.09 -9.09 7.20
C SER A 136 -3.97 -8.16 5.99
N THR A 137 -4.38 -6.90 6.12
CA THR A 137 -4.43 -5.94 5.02
C THR A 137 -3.76 -4.61 5.32
N ASP A 138 -3.13 -4.47 6.48
CA ASP A 138 -2.61 -3.18 6.94
C ASP A 138 -1.50 -2.62 6.04
N GLU A 139 -0.62 -3.48 5.55
CA GLU A 139 0.42 -3.15 4.58
C GLU A 139 -0.16 -2.58 3.28
N GLN A 140 -1.26 -3.16 2.78
CA GLN A 140 -1.96 -2.64 1.61
C GLN A 140 -2.56 -1.26 1.88
N GLY A 141 -3.02 -1.00 3.11
CA GLY A 141 -3.40 0.34 3.56
C GLY A 141 -2.23 1.33 3.48
N PHE A 142 -1.04 0.93 3.92
CA PHE A 142 0.16 1.75 3.80
C PHE A 142 0.60 1.97 2.36
N TYR A 143 0.49 0.97 1.47
CA TYR A 143 0.78 1.17 0.04
C TYR A 143 -0.12 2.23 -0.60
N VAL A 144 -1.40 2.28 -0.24
CA VAL A 144 -2.31 3.35 -0.66
C VAL A 144 -1.82 4.70 -0.13
N LEU A 145 -1.57 4.81 1.19
CA LEU A 145 -1.12 6.06 1.80
C LEU A 145 0.20 6.58 1.24
N ASN A 146 1.20 5.71 1.13
CA ASN A 146 2.51 6.09 0.60
C ASN A 146 2.36 6.66 -0.80
N THR A 147 1.52 6.05 -1.64
CA THR A 147 1.26 6.55 -3.00
C THR A 147 0.57 7.92 -2.99
N VAL A 148 -0.36 8.17 -2.06
CA VAL A 148 -0.98 9.49 -1.88
C VAL A 148 0.07 10.55 -1.52
N ILE A 149 0.89 10.28 -0.49
CA ILE A 149 1.94 11.21 -0.04
C ILE A 149 3.01 11.43 -1.12
N GLU A 150 3.35 10.40 -1.89
CA GLU A 150 4.34 10.48 -2.96
C GLU A 150 3.90 11.39 -4.11
N ASN A 151 2.61 11.39 -4.45
CA ASN A 151 2.11 11.96 -5.71
C ASN A 151 1.28 13.23 -5.55
N LEU A 152 0.88 13.59 -4.32
CA LEU A 152 0.10 14.80 -4.05
C LEU A 152 0.93 15.87 -3.32
N GLY A 153 0.62 17.13 -3.61
CA GLY A 153 1.14 18.27 -2.87
C GLY A 153 0.57 18.33 -1.45
N TYR A 154 1.35 18.87 -0.51
CA TYR A 154 0.93 18.96 0.90
C TYR A 154 -0.33 19.81 1.08
N ASP A 155 -0.54 20.82 0.25
CA ASP A 155 -1.73 21.67 0.24
C ASP A 155 -3.02 20.84 0.14
N VAL A 156 -3.03 19.85 -0.76
CA VAL A 156 -4.15 18.92 -0.96
C VAL A 156 -4.36 17.97 0.24
N ILE A 157 -3.27 17.47 0.81
CA ILE A 157 -3.31 16.44 1.86
C ILE A 157 -3.58 17.04 3.24
N SER A 158 -3.24 18.32 3.44
CA SER A 158 -3.22 19.00 4.75
C SER A 158 -4.52 18.86 5.54
N SER A 159 -5.69 18.91 4.89
CA SER A 159 -7.00 18.76 5.53
C SER A 159 -7.30 17.34 6.03
N TYR A 160 -6.59 16.34 5.54
CA TYR A 160 -6.81 14.93 5.84
C TYR A 160 -5.75 14.34 6.78
N ILE A 161 -4.59 15.00 6.92
CA ILE A 161 -3.43 14.44 7.62
C ILE A 161 -3.72 14.09 9.08
N SER A 162 -4.52 14.90 9.78
CA SER A 162 -4.91 14.62 11.17
C SER A 162 -5.78 13.37 11.27
N HIS A 163 -6.69 13.14 10.32
CA HIS A 163 -7.51 11.93 10.29
C HIS A 163 -6.69 10.68 10.02
N ILE A 164 -5.66 10.79 9.16
CA ILE A 164 -4.72 9.70 8.90
C ILE A 164 -3.98 9.34 10.19
N TRP A 165 -3.43 10.33 10.90
CA TRP A 165 -2.74 10.09 12.17
C TRP A 165 -3.64 9.49 13.24
N VAL A 166 -4.89 9.96 13.39
CA VAL A 166 -5.86 9.36 14.31
C VAL A 166 -6.05 7.87 14.04
N ALA A 167 -6.25 7.48 12.77
CA ALA A 167 -6.42 6.07 12.39
C ALA A 167 -5.16 5.24 12.70
N LEU A 168 -3.98 5.75 12.36
CA LEU A 168 -2.71 5.07 12.59
C LEU A 168 -2.37 4.94 14.08
N PHE A 169 -2.59 5.98 14.88
CA PHE A 169 -2.32 5.94 16.31
C PHE A 169 -3.32 5.06 17.06
N LYS A 170 -4.59 5.04 16.64
CA LYS A 170 -5.56 4.07 17.15
C LYS A 170 -5.09 2.64 16.88
N ARG A 171 -4.61 2.34 15.67
CA ARG A 171 -4.07 1.02 15.34
C ARG A 171 -2.75 0.69 16.06
N LEU A 172 -1.90 1.69 16.27
CA LEU A 172 -0.68 1.55 17.06
C LEU A 172 -0.97 1.22 18.53
N GLN A 173 -1.99 1.88 19.08
CA GLN A 173 -2.45 1.62 20.44
C GLN A 173 -3.12 0.25 20.55
N TYR A 174 -3.92 -0.15 19.54
CA TYR A 174 -4.75 -1.34 19.57
C TYR A 174 -4.41 -2.35 18.45
N ASN A 175 -3.94 -3.53 18.85
CA ASN A 175 -3.55 -4.68 18.02
C ASN A 175 -2.45 -4.39 16.98
N LYS A 176 -1.42 -3.63 17.38
CA LYS A 176 -0.22 -3.44 16.56
C LYS A 176 0.48 -4.78 16.28
N THR A 177 0.98 -4.93 15.06
CA THR A 177 1.82 -6.06 14.61
C THR A 177 3.22 -5.55 14.27
N VAL A 178 4.22 -6.44 14.23
CA VAL A 178 5.57 -6.06 13.77
C VAL A 178 5.54 -5.46 12.36
N LYS A 179 4.69 -6.03 11.49
CA LYS A 179 4.48 -5.59 10.12
C LYS A 179 3.92 -4.16 10.06
N PHE A 180 2.86 -3.89 10.81
CA PHE A 180 2.27 -2.56 10.94
C PHE A 180 3.31 -1.52 11.38
N ILE A 181 4.11 -1.86 12.39
CA ILE A 181 5.15 -0.97 12.92
C ILE A 181 6.18 -0.61 11.85
N LYS A 182 6.67 -1.60 11.10
CA LYS A 182 7.62 -1.38 10.00
C LYS A 182 7.03 -0.44 8.95
N SER A 183 5.79 -0.69 8.53
CA SER A 183 5.10 0.14 7.54
C SER A 183 4.83 1.57 8.04
N LEU A 184 4.51 1.74 9.33
CA LEU A 184 4.33 3.05 9.96
C LEU A 184 5.63 3.87 9.93
N VAL A 185 6.76 3.23 10.22
CA VAL A 185 8.08 3.90 10.18
C VAL A 185 8.43 4.32 8.75
N VAL A 186 8.15 3.48 7.75
CA VAL A 186 8.34 3.84 6.32
C VAL A 186 7.46 5.03 5.94
N PHE A 187 6.19 5.04 6.34
CA PHE A 187 5.28 6.16 6.10
C PHE A 187 5.75 7.47 6.75
N MET A 188 6.20 7.42 8.01
CA MET A 188 6.76 8.58 8.71
C MET A 188 8.02 9.10 8.02
N SER A 189 8.89 8.18 7.58
CA SER A 189 10.10 8.49 6.82
C SER A 189 9.76 9.19 5.50
N LEU A 190 8.71 8.74 4.82
CA LEU A 190 8.24 9.36 3.58
C LEU A 190 7.73 10.79 3.81
N ILE A 191 6.93 11.03 4.86
CA ILE A 191 6.48 12.39 5.23
C ILE A 191 7.69 13.28 5.57
N PHE A 192 8.65 12.75 6.33
CA PHE A 192 9.87 13.46 6.68
C PHE A 192 10.61 13.92 5.41
N VAL A 193 10.81 13.03 4.44
CA VAL A 193 11.55 13.33 3.21
C VAL A 193 10.77 14.27 2.30
N LYS A 194 9.46 14.06 2.14
CA LYS A 194 8.61 14.82 1.21
C LYS A 194 8.20 16.20 1.73
N HIS A 195 8.00 16.34 3.03
CA HIS A 195 7.38 17.53 3.64
C HIS A 195 8.20 18.14 4.78
N GLY A 196 9.30 17.49 5.17
CA GLY A 196 10.22 17.97 6.18
C GLY A 196 9.86 17.54 7.61
N PRO A 197 10.85 17.60 8.52
CA PRO A 197 10.70 17.19 9.92
C PRO A 197 9.66 18.01 10.69
N GLU A 198 9.55 19.31 10.41
CA GLU A 198 8.61 20.20 11.08
C GLU A 198 7.17 19.77 10.82
N LYS A 199 6.80 19.49 9.56
CA LYS A 199 5.45 19.03 9.21
C LYS A 199 5.12 17.69 9.85
N LEU A 200 6.08 16.76 9.89
CA LEU A 200 5.89 15.49 10.59
C LEU A 200 5.55 15.72 12.06
N ALA A 201 6.39 16.44 12.80
CA ALA A 201 6.19 16.67 14.23
C ALA A 201 4.89 17.46 14.52
N THR A 202 4.65 18.56 13.80
CA THR A 202 3.48 19.42 14.03
C THR A 202 2.18 18.68 13.74
N THR A 203 2.10 17.90 12.66
CA THR A 203 0.86 17.18 12.31
C THR A 203 0.57 16.02 13.27
N MET A 204 1.61 15.32 13.74
CA MET A 204 1.45 14.30 14.78
C MET A 204 0.99 14.93 16.10
N ASN A 205 1.58 16.05 16.51
CA ASN A 205 1.23 16.76 17.74
C ASN A 205 -0.17 17.40 17.69
N ALA A 206 -0.70 17.66 16.49
CA ALA A 206 -2.05 18.18 16.33
C ALA A 206 -3.15 17.15 16.66
N VAL A 207 -2.81 15.85 16.65
CA VAL A 207 -3.73 14.80 17.08
C VAL A 207 -3.70 14.73 18.60
N GLN A 208 -4.79 15.13 19.25
CA GLN A 208 -4.91 15.02 20.70
C GLN A 208 -5.10 13.55 21.10
N PRO A 209 -4.49 13.10 22.22
CA PRO A 209 -4.85 11.83 22.80
C PRO A 209 -6.27 11.97 23.34
N ASP A 210 -7.17 11.07 22.96
CA ASP A 210 -8.51 11.03 23.54
C ASP A 210 -8.39 10.81 25.05
N HIS A 211 -8.64 11.86 25.83
CA HIS A 211 -8.46 11.90 27.28
C HIS A 211 -9.36 10.92 28.04
N SER A 212 -10.27 10.21 27.35
CA SER A 212 -11.15 9.20 27.95
C SER A 212 -10.43 7.90 28.34
N TYR A 213 -9.17 7.67 27.92
CA TYR A 213 -8.47 6.40 28.13
C TYR A 213 -7.25 6.45 29.08
N THR A 214 -6.90 7.61 29.66
CA THR A 214 -5.76 7.72 30.60
C THR A 214 -6.01 7.10 31.98
N SER A 215 -7.16 6.46 32.18
CA SER A 215 -7.47 5.76 33.43
C SER A 215 -8.09 4.39 33.14
N SER A 216 -7.28 3.42 32.70
CA SER A 216 -7.28 2.02 33.20
C SER A 216 -6.72 1.00 32.20
N ARG A 217 -5.40 0.75 32.24
CA ARG A 217 -4.76 -0.59 32.34
C ARG A 217 -3.27 -0.52 31.97
N PRO A 218 -2.40 -1.27 32.66
CA PRO A 218 -1.14 -1.68 32.07
C PRO A 218 -1.47 -2.80 31.07
N GLU A 219 -1.83 -2.44 29.84
CA GLU A 219 -1.80 -3.42 28.76
C GLU A 219 -0.32 -3.69 28.48
N GLU A 220 0.14 -4.87 28.89
CA GLU A 220 1.41 -5.44 28.44
C GLU A 220 1.54 -5.16 26.93
N ASP A 221 2.66 -4.55 26.55
CA ASP A 221 3.06 -4.12 25.21
C ASP A 221 3.25 -5.34 24.28
N ARG A 222 2.25 -6.24 24.21
CA ARG A 222 2.25 -7.44 23.39
C ARG A 222 2.00 -7.00 21.96
N VAL A 223 3.08 -6.94 21.20
CA VAL A 223 2.98 -6.96 19.74
C VAL A 223 2.43 -8.33 19.37
N GLU A 224 1.30 -8.37 18.67
CA GLU A 224 0.81 -9.64 18.14
C GLU A 224 1.83 -10.11 17.10
N GLU A 225 2.48 -11.25 17.38
CA GLU A 225 3.23 -11.99 16.37
C GLU A 225 2.20 -12.59 15.42
N ASP A 226 2.22 -12.12 14.17
CA ASP A 226 1.43 -12.71 13.10
C ASP A 226 1.93 -14.15 12.94
N PRO A 227 1.07 -15.18 13.07
CA PRO A 227 1.51 -16.55 12.83
C PRO A 227 2.02 -16.60 11.39
N GLU A 228 3.33 -16.82 11.22
CA GLU A 228 3.90 -17.16 9.92
C GLU A 228 3.09 -18.35 9.39
N VAL A 229 2.23 -18.08 8.40
CA VAL A 229 1.50 -19.15 7.73
C VAL A 229 2.58 -20.00 7.09
N PRO A 230 2.79 -21.23 7.57
CA PRO A 230 3.84 -22.04 7.00
C PRO A 230 3.44 -22.34 5.55
N ASP A 231 4.42 -22.26 4.66
CA ASP A 231 4.29 -22.68 3.26
C ASP A 231 4.07 -24.21 3.22
N PHE A 232 2.86 -24.63 3.59
CA PHE A 232 2.42 -26.01 3.45
C PHE A 232 1.68 -26.14 2.14
N GLY A 233 2.37 -26.79 1.19
CA GLY A 233 1.75 -27.39 0.03
C GLY A 233 0.51 -28.21 0.43
N GLU A 234 -0.48 -28.14 -0.46
CA GLU A 234 -1.65 -29.02 -0.52
C GLU A 234 -2.47 -29.14 0.77
N THR A 235 -3.31 -28.15 1.03
CA THR A 235 -4.56 -28.41 1.75
C THR A 235 -5.76 -28.00 0.90
N VAL A 236 -6.64 -28.97 0.67
CA VAL A 236 -7.91 -28.84 -0.05
C VAL A 236 -8.84 -27.99 0.79
N GLY A 237 -8.80 -26.69 0.52
CA GLY A 237 -9.65 -25.66 1.10
C GLY A 237 -9.22 -24.35 0.46
N CYS A 238 -10.16 -23.58 -0.07
CA CYS A 238 -9.90 -22.38 -0.87
C CYS A 238 -9.26 -21.27 0.00
N SER A 239 -7.99 -21.43 0.34
CA SER A 239 -7.14 -20.36 0.86
C SER A 239 -6.58 -19.66 -0.38
N ALA A 240 -7.11 -18.49 -0.69
CA ALA A 240 -6.67 -17.68 -1.82
C ALA A 240 -5.26 -17.13 -1.51
N THR A 241 -4.22 -17.92 -1.79
CA THR A 241 -2.85 -17.41 -1.87
C THR A 241 -2.83 -16.36 -2.99
N PHE A 242 -2.53 -15.12 -2.64
CA PHE A 242 -2.44 -14.03 -3.61
C PHE A 242 -1.37 -14.35 -4.66
N VAL A 243 -1.75 -14.32 -5.95
CA VAL A 243 -0.84 -14.61 -7.06
C VAL A 243 -0.38 -13.32 -7.72
N HIS A 244 0.92 -13.05 -7.67
CA HIS A 244 1.56 -11.88 -8.27
C HIS A 244 2.04 -12.19 -9.69
N LEU A 245 1.75 -11.30 -10.64
CA LEU A 245 2.34 -11.32 -11.98
C LEU A 245 3.70 -10.63 -11.94
N TYR A 246 4.77 -11.41 -12.00
CA TYR A 246 6.15 -10.93 -12.03
C TYR A 246 6.37 -9.85 -13.10
N ASN A 247 5.81 -10.04 -14.30
CA ASN A 247 6.03 -9.10 -15.40
C ASN A 247 5.21 -7.80 -15.29
N ALA A 248 4.01 -7.87 -14.71
CA ALA A 248 3.15 -6.72 -14.43
C ALA A 248 3.58 -5.94 -13.16
N GLY A 249 4.56 -6.46 -12.42
CA GLY A 249 5.20 -5.77 -11.31
C GLY A 249 5.96 -4.53 -11.77
N ARG A 250 5.77 -3.42 -11.06
CA ARG A 250 6.60 -2.22 -11.22
C ARG A 250 7.86 -2.38 -10.37
N LYS A 251 9.01 -1.92 -10.86
CA LYS A 251 10.18 -1.74 -10.00
C LYS A 251 9.84 -0.65 -8.98
N GLU A 252 9.89 -0.98 -7.70
CA GLU A 252 9.74 0.02 -6.63
C GLU A 252 10.83 1.09 -6.81
N GLU A 253 10.40 2.34 -6.97
CA GLU A 253 11.33 3.45 -7.00
C GLU A 253 11.61 3.84 -5.56
N ASP A 254 12.86 3.72 -5.14
CA ASP A 254 13.28 4.21 -3.82
C ASP A 254 12.90 5.70 -3.69
N PRO A 255 11.96 6.05 -2.80
CA PRO A 255 11.53 7.44 -2.63
C PRO A 255 12.58 8.29 -1.91
N VAL A 256 13.70 7.68 -1.52
CA VAL A 256 14.73 8.20 -0.62
C VAL A 256 16.12 8.13 -1.26
N ARG A 257 16.20 8.05 -2.61
CA ARG A 257 17.45 7.93 -3.39
C ARG A 257 18.53 8.96 -3.03
N ASP A 258 18.12 10.14 -2.56
CA ASP A 258 19.04 11.23 -2.23
C ASP A 258 19.68 11.08 -0.83
N ILE A 259 19.24 10.10 -0.01
CA ILE A 259 19.83 9.85 1.30
C ILE A 259 21.14 9.08 1.14
N SER A 260 22.23 9.84 1.21
CA SER A 260 23.59 9.31 1.11
C SER A 260 24.05 8.59 2.38
N ASP A 261 23.52 8.96 3.55
CA ASP A 261 23.85 8.33 4.84
C ASP A 261 22.59 7.92 5.62
N PRO A 262 22.21 6.63 5.58
CA PRO A 262 21.09 6.10 6.34
C PRO A 262 21.20 6.37 7.86
N LYS A 263 22.40 6.38 8.44
CA LYS A 263 22.56 6.59 9.89
C LYS A 263 22.19 8.00 10.30
N GLN A 264 22.62 9.00 9.52
CA GLN A 264 22.24 10.40 9.74
C GLN A 264 20.74 10.58 9.58
N PHE A 265 20.13 9.94 8.57
CA PHE A 265 18.68 9.96 8.40
C PHE A 265 17.95 9.44 9.64
N TRP A 266 18.35 8.27 10.16
CA TRP A 266 17.75 7.73 11.38
C TRP A 266 17.95 8.63 12.59
N LEU A 267 19.11 9.29 12.71
CA LEU A 267 19.38 10.26 13.78
C LEU A 267 18.45 11.48 13.69
N HIS A 268 18.25 12.04 12.51
CA HIS A 268 17.36 13.18 12.31
C HIS A 268 15.90 12.81 12.52
N LEU A 269 15.49 11.64 12.06
CA LEU A 269 14.16 11.10 12.30
C LEU A 269 13.93 10.89 13.80
N TRP A 270 14.90 10.30 14.50
CA TRP A 270 14.90 10.15 15.96
C TRP A 270 14.80 11.49 16.70
N GLN A 271 15.58 12.50 16.30
CA GLN A 271 15.52 13.85 16.87
C GLN A 271 14.15 14.49 16.66
N THR A 272 13.53 14.27 15.50
CA THR A 272 12.18 14.78 15.21
C THR A 272 11.15 14.17 16.15
N PHE A 273 11.29 12.89 16.50
CA PHE A 273 10.39 12.24 17.46
C PHE A 273 10.56 12.74 18.90
N LEU A 274 11.74 13.27 19.28
CA LEU A 274 11.89 13.94 20.58
C LEU A 274 11.04 15.21 20.69
N LEU A 275 10.67 15.82 19.55
CA LEU A 275 9.79 16.99 19.47
C LEU A 275 8.29 16.62 19.48
N VAL A 276 7.95 15.32 19.50
CA VAL A 276 6.57 14.86 19.61
C VAL A 276 6.14 14.89 21.08
N HIS A 277 5.11 15.66 21.41
CA HIS A 277 4.61 15.87 22.77
C HIS A 277 3.60 14.82 23.23
N LEU A 278 3.15 13.95 22.32
CA LEU A 278 2.28 12.81 22.66
C LEU A 278 3.06 11.76 23.44
N GLU A 279 2.98 11.76 24.76
CA GLU A 279 3.86 10.95 25.63
C GLU A 279 3.78 9.45 25.33
N TYR A 280 2.58 8.87 25.24
CA TYR A 280 2.39 7.46 24.86
C TYR A 280 2.91 7.16 23.45
N THR A 281 2.57 8.00 22.47
CA THR A 281 2.98 7.83 21.08
C THR A 281 4.49 7.96 20.94
N ARG A 282 5.11 8.93 21.62
CA ARG A 282 6.56 9.14 21.67
C ARG A 282 7.25 7.93 22.29
N GLU A 283 6.81 7.45 23.45
CA GLU A 283 7.43 6.27 24.07
C GLU A 283 7.31 5.02 23.19
N SER A 284 6.13 4.77 22.62
CA SER A 284 5.91 3.66 21.70
C SER A 284 6.79 3.79 20.46
N LEU A 285 6.82 4.96 19.81
CA LEU A 285 7.66 5.22 18.64
C LEU A 285 9.15 5.05 18.94
N MET A 286 9.61 5.58 20.07
CA MET A 286 11.02 5.50 20.47
C MET A 286 11.44 4.07 20.81
N LYS A 287 10.56 3.28 21.46
CA LYS A 287 10.78 1.84 21.64
C LYS A 287 10.85 1.10 20.30
N MET A 288 9.92 1.40 19.37
CA MET A 288 9.87 0.78 18.05
C MET A 288 11.09 1.10 17.20
N LEU A 289 11.50 2.38 17.13
CA LEU A 289 12.71 2.81 16.43
C LEU A 289 13.94 2.16 17.03
N ASN A 290 14.06 2.12 18.36
CA ASN A 290 15.16 1.43 19.02
C ASN A 290 15.19 -0.06 18.66
N GLN A 291 14.04 -0.73 18.58
CA GLN A 291 13.96 -2.13 18.19
C GLN A 291 14.37 -2.33 16.72
N GLN A 292 13.89 -1.50 15.79
CA GLN A 292 14.28 -1.56 14.38
C GLN A 292 15.75 -1.22 14.17
N ILE A 293 16.27 -0.21 14.87
CA ILE A 293 17.70 0.11 14.86
C ILE A 293 18.50 -1.08 15.38
N LYS A 294 18.07 -1.73 16.47
CA LYS A 294 18.74 -2.94 16.96
C LYS A 294 18.69 -4.08 15.93
N LEU A 295 17.54 -4.39 15.35
CA LEU A 295 17.38 -5.46 14.37
C LEU A 295 18.22 -5.25 13.09
N HIS A 296 18.30 -4.02 12.60
CA HIS A 296 19.04 -3.71 11.37
C HIS A 296 20.52 -3.39 11.59
N TYR A 297 20.92 -2.88 12.76
CA TYR A 297 22.30 -2.42 13.00
C TYR A 297 23.10 -3.30 13.97
N PHE A 298 22.49 -4.12 14.85
CA PHE A 298 23.27 -5.09 15.65
C PHE A 298 23.61 -6.38 14.88
N ASN A 299 22.92 -6.69 13.78
CA ASN A 299 23.28 -7.80 12.89
C ASN A 299 24.44 -7.47 11.92
N PHE A 300 25.03 -6.28 12.04
CA PHE A 300 26.26 -5.87 11.34
C PHE A 300 27.49 -5.79 12.27
N ALA A 301 27.44 -6.44 13.43
CA ALA A 301 28.67 -6.81 14.12
C ALA A 301 29.32 -7.93 13.29
N ALA A 302 30.38 -7.59 12.55
CA ALA A 302 31.27 -8.58 11.97
C ALA A 302 31.66 -9.59 13.07
N PRO A 303 31.74 -10.90 12.77
CA PRO A 303 32.28 -11.85 13.73
C PRO A 303 33.67 -11.36 14.11
N ILE A 304 33.84 -11.02 15.39
CA ILE A 304 35.14 -10.74 15.96
C ILE A 304 35.93 -12.05 15.82
N ILE A 305 36.93 -12.04 14.94
CA ILE A 305 37.95 -13.11 14.83
C ILE A 305 38.78 -13.13 16.11
#